data_AF-A0A7C6RZH7-F1
#
_entry.id   AF-A0A7C6RZH7-F1
#
_cell.length_a   1.000
_cell.length_b   1.000
_cell.length_c   1.000
_cell.angle_alpha   90.00
_cell.angle_beta   90.00
_cell.angle_gamma   90.00
#
_symmetry.space_group_name_H-M   'P 1'
#
loop_
_entity.id
_entity.type
_entity.pdbx_description
1 polymer ?
#
loop_
_entity_poly.entity_id
_entity_poly.type
_entity_poly.pdbx_seq_one_letter_code
_entity_poly.pdbx_strand_id
1 'polypeptide(L)'
;MASWCIPPEADADFVWRMEDVIHTYLRPYDPRYPVVCFDETFKQLFGEVRPAQRPRPGAPMRVDYEDERKGVSHQFMMCEPLRGWRHVRVTERRTRRDYAACVRELVEVHYPQATKIRLVQDNLNTHDGASLYETFRPAKARELLDRIEFHYTPKHGSWLNMAETEIGIMNRQCLDRRLDSPEKIATEVAAWENQRNALQARLH
;
A
#
# COMPACT_ATOMS: atom_id res chain seq x y z
N MET A 1 13.25 -12.61 -5.45
CA MET A 1 13.58 -13.62 -4.42
C MET A 1 12.34 -14.48 -4.23
N ALA A 2 12.46 -15.80 -4.26
CA ALA A 2 11.38 -16.68 -3.84
C ALA A 2 11.46 -16.84 -2.32
N SER A 3 10.44 -16.39 -1.61
CA SER A 3 10.25 -16.65 -0.18
C SER A 3 9.42 -17.92 -0.01
N TRP A 4 9.88 -18.84 0.85
CA TRP A 4 9.10 -19.99 1.27
C TRP A 4 8.33 -19.65 2.54
N CYS A 5 7.01 -19.85 2.53
CA CYS A 5 6.20 -19.79 3.73
C CYS A 5 5.77 -21.23 4.06
N ILE A 6 6.37 -21.80 5.10
CA ILE A 6 5.87 -23.02 5.72
C ILE A 6 5.14 -22.53 6.98
N PRO A 7 3.79 -22.53 7.02
CA PRO A 7 3.10 -22.29 8.28
C PRO A 7 3.62 -23.31 9.32
N PRO A 8 3.77 -22.94 10.59
CA PRO A 8 4.10 -23.91 11.63
C PRO A 8 3.13 -25.10 11.53
N GLU A 9 3.62 -26.33 11.72
CA GLU A 9 2.78 -27.52 11.66
C GLU A 9 1.56 -27.33 12.60
N ALA A 10 0.36 -27.28 12.01
CA ALA A 10 -0.93 -27.05 12.68
C ALA A 10 -1.10 -25.73 13.46
N ASP A 11 -1.10 -24.58 12.77
CA ASP A 11 -1.50 -23.29 13.34
C ASP A 11 -2.99 -22.96 13.07
N ALA A 12 -3.82 -23.02 14.13
CA ALA A 12 -5.25 -22.76 14.03
C ALA A 12 -5.57 -21.26 13.75
N ASP A 13 -4.76 -20.33 14.26
CA ASP A 13 -4.94 -18.90 13.97
C ASP A 13 -4.62 -18.63 12.50
N PHE A 14 -3.58 -19.27 11.96
CA PHE A 14 -3.25 -19.18 10.55
C PHE A 14 -4.43 -19.61 9.66
N VAL A 15 -4.97 -20.80 9.91
CA VAL A 15 -6.08 -21.35 9.10
C VAL A 15 -7.32 -20.47 9.20
N TRP A 16 -7.70 -20.05 10.41
CA TRP A 16 -8.85 -19.18 10.63
C TRP A 16 -8.75 -17.86 9.83
N ARG A 17 -7.61 -17.18 9.90
CA ARG A 17 -7.39 -15.92 9.19
C ARG A 17 -7.30 -16.11 7.68
N MET A 18 -6.65 -17.18 7.23
CA MET A 18 -6.59 -17.53 5.81
C MET A 18 -7.99 -17.75 5.24
N GLU A 19 -8.83 -18.55 5.92
CA GLU A 19 -10.21 -18.81 5.49
C GLU A 19 -11.04 -17.53 5.46
N ASP A 20 -10.94 -16.65 6.46
CA ASP A 20 -11.65 -15.37 6.50
C ASP A 20 -11.30 -14.47 5.29
N VAL A 21 -10.01 -14.35 4.96
CA VAL A 21 -9.56 -13.55 3.80
C VAL A 21 -10.00 -14.18 2.48
N ILE A 22 -9.85 -15.50 2.31
CA ILE A 22 -10.30 -16.20 1.11
C ILE A 22 -11.82 -16.04 0.94
N HIS A 23 -12.60 -16.25 2.00
CA HIS A 23 -14.05 -16.07 1.95
C HIS A 23 -14.43 -14.64 1.60
N THR A 24 -13.68 -13.65 2.09
CA THR A 24 -13.89 -12.23 1.74
C THR A 24 -13.66 -11.98 0.25
N TYR A 25 -12.61 -12.53 -0.33
CA TYR A 25 -12.32 -12.41 -1.76
C TYR A 25 -13.31 -13.17 -2.66
N LEU A 26 -13.90 -14.26 -2.17
CA LEU A 26 -14.91 -15.03 -2.91
C LEU A 26 -16.32 -14.40 -2.91
N ARG A 27 -16.55 -13.32 -2.15
CA ARG A 27 -17.85 -12.65 -2.13
C ARG A 27 -18.17 -12.04 -3.50
N PRO A 28 -19.44 -12.09 -3.94
CA PRO A 28 -19.87 -11.35 -5.12
C PRO A 28 -19.56 -9.86 -4.98
N TYR A 29 -19.22 -9.23 -6.10
CA TYR A 29 -18.98 -7.80 -6.14
C TYR A 29 -20.22 -7.01 -5.71
N ASP A 30 -20.10 -6.18 -4.67
CA ASP A 30 -21.11 -5.20 -4.25
C ASP A 30 -20.42 -3.86 -3.97
N PRO A 31 -20.67 -2.80 -4.76
CA PRO A 31 -20.03 -1.49 -4.57
C PRO A 31 -20.41 -0.80 -3.25
N ARG A 32 -21.47 -1.25 -2.55
CA ARG A 32 -21.78 -0.78 -1.19
C ARG A 32 -20.90 -1.42 -0.13
N TYR A 33 -20.29 -2.56 -0.46
CA TYR A 33 -19.36 -3.30 0.39
C TYR A 33 -18.05 -3.64 -0.33
N PRO A 34 -17.30 -2.63 -0.78
CA PRO A 34 -16.08 -2.84 -1.55
C PRO A 34 -15.04 -3.59 -0.70
N VAL A 35 -14.31 -4.49 -1.36
CA VAL A 35 -13.15 -5.17 -0.76
C VAL A 35 -11.91 -4.37 -1.14
N VAL A 36 -11.34 -3.66 -0.17
CA VAL A 36 -10.14 -2.86 -0.34
C VAL A 36 -9.00 -3.56 0.39
N CYS A 37 -7.87 -3.75 -0.29
CA CYS A 37 -6.64 -4.25 0.31
C CYS A 37 -5.73 -3.08 0.66
N PHE A 38 -5.10 -3.15 1.82
CA PHE A 38 -4.23 -2.13 2.36
C PHE A 38 -2.90 -2.74 2.80
N ASP A 39 -1.81 -2.07 2.46
CA ASP A 39 -0.47 -2.38 2.94
C ASP A 39 0.43 -1.15 2.76
N GLU A 40 1.63 -1.20 3.31
CA GLU A 40 2.60 -0.15 3.11
C GLU A 40 4.03 -0.63 2.89
N THR A 41 4.76 0.16 2.12
CA THR A 41 6.16 -0.06 1.84
C THR A 41 6.96 1.22 2.06
N PHE A 42 8.27 1.13 1.85
CA PHE A 42 9.13 2.30 1.84
C PHE A 42 10.15 2.20 0.72
N LYS A 43 10.56 3.37 0.23
CA LYS A 43 11.66 3.53 -0.71
C LYS A 43 12.78 4.28 -0.02
N GLN A 44 13.97 3.69 -0.03
CA GLN A 44 15.17 4.42 0.38
C GLN A 44 15.52 5.46 -0.70
N LEU A 45 15.82 6.67 -0.23
CA LEU A 45 16.15 7.81 -1.07
C LEU A 45 17.67 7.94 -1.20
N PHE A 46 18.13 8.12 -2.44
CA PHE A 46 19.54 8.21 -2.79
C PHE A 46 19.78 9.41 -3.70
N GLY A 47 20.63 10.33 -3.26
CA GLY A 47 21.16 11.43 -4.08
C GLY A 47 22.47 11.05 -4.77
N GLU A 48 22.84 11.83 -5.78
CA GLU A 48 24.16 11.73 -6.43
C GLU A 48 25.20 12.50 -5.60
N VAL A 49 26.36 11.88 -5.35
CA VAL A 49 27.52 12.60 -4.77
C VAL A 49 28.19 13.47 -5.83
N ARG A 50 28.18 13.03 -7.09
CA ARG A 50 28.73 13.76 -8.24
C ARG A 50 27.73 13.83 -9.39
N PRO A 51 27.62 14.98 -10.08
CA PRO A 51 26.74 15.10 -11.23
C PRO A 51 27.08 14.07 -12.31
N ALA A 52 26.07 13.42 -12.87
CA ALA A 52 26.23 12.53 -14.02
C ALA A 52 26.97 13.24 -15.19
N GLN A 53 27.88 12.52 -15.84
CA GLN A 53 28.57 13.02 -17.02
C GLN A 53 27.68 12.81 -18.25
N ARG A 54 27.40 13.90 -18.97
CA ARG A 54 26.58 13.88 -20.19
C ARG A 54 27.14 12.91 -21.22
N PRO A 55 26.27 12.19 -21.97
CA PRO A 55 26.70 11.34 -23.06
C PRO A 55 27.41 12.16 -24.15
N ARG A 56 28.37 11.54 -24.83
CA ARG A 56 29.07 12.09 -26.01
C ARG A 56 29.05 11.03 -27.13
N PRO A 57 29.24 11.39 -28.41
CA PRO A 57 29.32 10.39 -29.48
C PRO A 57 30.33 9.30 -29.15
N GLY A 58 29.89 8.03 -29.10
CA GLY A 58 30.72 6.88 -28.73
C GLY A 58 30.94 6.66 -27.22
N ALA A 59 30.38 7.50 -26.34
CA ALA A 59 30.48 7.36 -24.89
C ALA A 59 29.09 7.48 -24.22
N PRO A 60 28.57 6.40 -23.60
CA PRO A 60 27.29 6.46 -22.89
C PRO A 60 27.39 7.39 -21.67
N MET A 61 26.24 7.82 -21.16
CA MET A 61 26.14 8.57 -19.92
C MET A 61 26.81 7.79 -18.78
N ARG A 62 27.58 8.49 -17.94
CA ARG A 62 28.23 7.88 -16.77
C ARG A 62 27.62 8.47 -15.51
N VAL A 63 27.10 7.60 -14.66
CA VAL A 63 26.59 7.93 -13.33
C VAL A 63 27.61 7.42 -12.32
N ASP A 64 27.88 8.20 -11.27
CA ASP A 64 28.76 7.76 -10.20
C ASP A 64 28.12 6.60 -9.43
N TYR A 65 28.95 5.66 -8.99
CA TYR A 65 28.51 4.55 -8.16
C TYR A 65 28.31 4.99 -6.70
N GLU A 66 28.93 6.10 -6.27
CA GLU A 66 28.79 6.66 -4.93
C GLU A 66 27.45 7.40 -4.74
N ASP A 67 26.76 7.08 -3.64
CA ASP A 67 25.39 7.53 -3.36
C ASP A 67 25.32 8.24 -2.00
N GLU A 68 24.56 9.33 -1.94
CA GLU A 68 24.21 10.00 -0.68
C GLU A 68 22.87 9.46 -0.16
N ARG A 69 22.82 8.94 1.08
CA ARG A 69 21.55 8.50 1.69
C ARG A 69 20.73 9.70 2.15
N LYS A 70 19.53 9.87 1.58
CA LYS A 70 18.61 10.99 1.88
C LYS A 70 17.39 10.59 2.70
N GLY A 71 17.49 9.49 3.45
CA GLY A 71 16.41 8.96 4.27
C GLY A 71 15.51 7.98 3.52
N VAL A 72 14.25 7.90 3.95
CA VAL A 72 13.24 7.01 3.38
C VAL A 72 11.95 7.79 3.13
N SER A 73 11.19 7.35 2.13
CA SER A 73 9.81 7.78 1.91
C SER A 73 8.92 6.56 2.06
N HIS A 74 7.80 6.70 2.75
CA HIS A 74 6.80 5.64 2.93
C HIS A 74 5.69 5.77 1.88
N GLN A 75 5.15 4.64 1.45
CA GLN A 75 4.03 4.56 0.52
C GLN A 75 2.95 3.66 1.12
N PHE A 76 1.77 4.21 1.37
CA PHE A 76 0.58 3.46 1.77
C PHE A 76 -0.24 3.13 0.54
N MET A 77 -0.38 1.84 0.23
CA MET A 77 -1.13 1.32 -0.90
C MET A 77 -2.55 0.94 -0.46
N MET A 78 -3.54 1.47 -1.16
CA MET A 78 -4.94 1.04 -1.09
C MET A 78 -5.35 0.57 -2.47
N CYS A 79 -5.89 -0.64 -2.60
CA CYS A 79 -6.41 -1.11 -3.89
C CYS A 79 -7.73 -1.86 -3.76
N GLU A 80 -8.64 -1.68 -4.73
CA GLU A 80 -9.86 -2.48 -4.88
C GLU A 80 -9.67 -3.36 -6.13
N PRO A 81 -9.24 -4.63 -5.97
CA PRO A 81 -8.80 -5.48 -7.07
C PRO A 81 -9.88 -5.70 -8.14
N LEU A 82 -11.13 -5.94 -7.72
CA LEU A 82 -12.25 -6.24 -8.63
C LEU A 82 -12.70 -5.02 -9.44
N ARG A 83 -12.64 -3.82 -8.86
CA ARG A 83 -12.88 -2.56 -9.58
C ARG A 83 -11.73 -2.20 -10.50
N GLY A 84 -10.53 -2.71 -10.20
CA GLY A 84 -9.31 -2.23 -10.84
C GLY A 84 -9.06 -0.78 -10.45
N TRP A 85 -9.12 -0.47 -9.16
CA TRP A 85 -8.78 0.85 -8.59
C TRP A 85 -7.63 0.75 -7.58
N ARG A 86 -6.82 1.80 -7.48
CA ARG A 86 -5.82 2.00 -6.41
C ARG A 86 -5.61 3.46 -6.07
N HIS A 87 -5.10 3.69 -4.88
CA HIS A 87 -4.58 4.96 -4.43
C HIS A 87 -3.32 4.75 -3.59
N VAL A 88 -2.32 5.61 -3.77
CA VAL A 88 -1.07 5.55 -3.02
C VAL A 88 -0.80 6.87 -2.32
N ARG A 89 -0.71 6.81 -0.99
CA ARG A 89 -0.33 7.97 -0.19
C ARG A 89 1.16 7.94 0.13
N VAL A 90 1.88 8.98 -0.27
CA VAL A 90 3.31 9.13 0.02
C VAL A 90 3.49 9.98 1.29
N THR A 91 4.25 9.47 2.25
CA THR A 91 4.46 10.13 3.54
C THR A 91 5.93 10.08 3.98
N GLU A 92 6.31 10.95 4.90
CA GLU A 92 7.62 10.94 5.54
C GLU A 92 7.74 9.87 6.63
N ARG A 93 6.61 9.44 7.19
CA ARG A 93 6.55 8.51 8.33
C ARG A 93 5.48 7.46 8.13
N ARG A 94 5.62 6.36 8.88
CA ARG A 94 4.62 5.29 9.01
C ARG A 94 4.15 5.20 10.45
N THR A 95 3.30 6.12 10.87
CA THR A 95 2.71 6.17 12.23
C THR A 95 1.25 5.74 12.23
N ARG A 96 0.68 5.52 13.43
CA ARG A 96 -0.77 5.34 13.62
C ARG A 96 -1.59 6.48 13.04
N ARG A 97 -1.07 7.72 13.09
CA ARG A 97 -1.72 8.91 12.53
C ARG A 97 -1.75 8.88 11.02
N ASP A 98 -0.68 8.40 10.39
CA ASP A 98 -0.61 8.26 8.93
C ASP A 98 -1.59 7.18 8.44
N TYR A 99 -1.63 6.03 9.12
CA TYR A 99 -2.62 4.98 8.87
C TYR A 99 -4.05 5.50 9.04
N ALA A 100 -4.35 6.17 10.16
CA ALA A 100 -5.68 6.70 10.44
C ALA A 100 -6.11 7.75 9.40
N ALA A 101 -5.17 8.55 8.89
CA ALA A 101 -5.43 9.49 7.81
C ALA A 101 -5.79 8.76 6.50
N CYS A 102 -5.13 7.64 6.17
CA CYS A 102 -5.48 6.81 5.02
C CYS A 102 -6.88 6.19 5.16
N VAL A 103 -7.22 5.63 6.33
CA VAL A 103 -8.55 5.07 6.59
C VAL A 103 -9.63 6.14 6.46
N ARG A 104 -9.39 7.34 7.00
CA ARG A 104 -10.32 8.47 6.86
C ARG A 104 -10.52 8.85 5.39
N GLU A 105 -9.44 9.00 4.64
CA GLU A 105 -9.47 9.34 3.21
C GLU A 105 -10.20 8.28 2.39
N LEU A 106 -9.96 7.00 2.68
CA LEU A 106 -10.68 5.89 2.08
C LEU A 106 -12.20 6.00 2.28
N VAL A 107 -12.63 6.28 3.51
CA VAL A 107 -14.04 6.38 3.90
C VAL A 107 -14.73 7.63 3.37
N GLU A 108 -14.07 8.79 3.45
CA GLU A 108 -14.67 10.09 3.15
C GLU A 108 -14.51 10.52 1.68
N VAL A 109 -13.40 10.16 1.05
CA VAL A 109 -13.04 10.65 -0.29
C VAL A 109 -13.31 9.59 -1.33
N HIS A 110 -12.78 8.38 -1.13
CA HIS A 110 -12.83 7.34 -2.17
C HIS A 110 -14.12 6.53 -2.16
N TYR A 111 -14.72 6.32 -0.99
CA TYR A 111 -15.95 5.54 -0.83
C TYR A 111 -17.01 6.24 0.04
N PRO A 112 -17.37 7.52 -0.19
CA PRO A 112 -18.33 8.25 0.64
C PRO A 112 -19.73 7.59 0.69
N GLN A 113 -20.09 6.83 -0.34
CA GLN A 113 -21.40 6.17 -0.47
C GLN A 113 -21.39 4.69 -0.05
N ALA A 114 -20.23 4.11 0.26
CA ALA A 114 -20.17 2.72 0.71
C ALA A 114 -20.80 2.58 2.09
N THR A 115 -21.61 1.54 2.28
CA THR A 115 -22.16 1.22 3.61
C THR A 115 -21.03 0.81 4.55
N LYS A 116 -20.12 -0.05 4.08
CA LYS A 116 -19.00 -0.55 4.87
C LYS A 116 -17.90 -1.07 3.96
N ILE A 117 -16.65 -0.72 4.24
CA ILE A 117 -15.49 -1.15 3.46
C ILE A 117 -14.90 -2.39 4.13
N ARG A 118 -14.79 -3.49 3.38
CA ARG A 118 -14.08 -4.70 3.84
C ARG A 118 -12.59 -4.49 3.60
N LEU A 119 -11.89 -4.08 4.64
CA LEU A 119 -10.48 -3.72 4.58
C LEU A 119 -9.62 -4.94 4.91
N VAL A 120 -9.00 -5.51 3.88
CA VAL A 120 -8.02 -6.60 4.02
C VAL A 120 -6.64 -5.98 4.24
N GLN A 121 -5.95 -6.38 5.30
CA GLN A 121 -4.61 -5.87 5.65
C GLN A 121 -3.84 -6.86 6.53
N ASP A 122 -2.56 -6.61 6.75
CA ASP A 122 -1.79 -7.40 7.71
C ASP A 122 -2.15 -7.04 9.17
N ASN A 123 -1.64 -7.82 10.12
CA ASN A 123 -1.90 -7.64 11.55
C ASN A 123 -0.80 -6.79 12.23
N LEU A 124 -0.40 -5.69 11.60
CA LEU A 124 0.52 -4.73 12.19
C LEU A 124 -0.14 -4.00 13.37
N ASN A 125 0.64 -3.62 14.38
CA ASN A 125 0.14 -2.95 15.60
C ASN A 125 -0.47 -1.56 15.36
N THR A 126 -0.38 -1.02 14.15
CA THR A 126 -1.03 0.21 13.70
C THR A 126 -2.38 -0.06 13.01
N HIS A 127 -2.66 -1.30 12.61
CA HIS A 127 -3.80 -1.66 11.76
C HIS A 127 -5.03 -2.01 12.59
N ASP A 128 -5.45 -1.08 13.44
CA ASP A 128 -6.59 -1.27 14.32
C ASP A 128 -7.39 0.01 14.55
N GLY A 129 -8.49 -0.14 15.29
CA GLY A 129 -9.32 1.00 15.71
C GLY A 129 -8.60 1.93 16.68
N ALA A 130 -7.60 1.48 17.44
CA ALA A 130 -6.88 2.32 18.40
C ALA A 130 -6.14 3.45 17.67
N SER A 131 -5.61 3.20 16.48
CA SER A 131 -5.04 4.25 15.62
C SER A 131 -6.03 5.37 15.29
N LEU A 132 -7.32 5.05 15.08
CA LEU A 132 -8.35 6.05 14.83
C LEU A 132 -8.65 6.88 16.08
N TYR A 133 -8.73 6.24 17.26
CA TYR A 133 -8.97 6.93 18.53
C TYR A 133 -7.76 7.74 19.03
N GLU A 134 -6.54 7.33 18.68
CA GLU A 134 -5.33 8.11 18.93
C GLU A 134 -5.29 9.39 18.09
N THR A 135 -5.85 9.33 16.88
CA THR A 135 -5.70 10.41 15.88
C THR A 135 -6.89 11.37 15.87
N PHE A 136 -8.11 10.88 16.08
CA PHE A 136 -9.33 11.66 15.94
C PHE A 136 -10.12 11.72 17.25
N ARG A 137 -11.00 12.72 17.37
CA ARG A 137 -11.97 12.78 18.47
C ARG A 137 -12.79 11.48 18.52
N PRO A 138 -13.16 10.97 19.71
CA PRO A 138 -13.86 9.68 19.85
C PRO A 138 -15.09 9.50 18.95
N ALA A 139 -15.92 10.54 18.81
CA ALA A 139 -17.09 10.50 17.93
C ALA A 139 -16.70 10.28 16.46
N LYS A 140 -15.64 10.94 15.99
CA LYS A 140 -15.15 10.79 14.62
C LYS A 140 -14.47 9.44 14.40
N ALA A 141 -13.65 9.01 15.36
CA ALA A 141 -13.03 7.69 15.32
C ALA A 141 -14.08 6.58 15.22
N ARG A 142 -15.17 6.68 16.00
CA ARG A 142 -16.28 5.74 15.96
C ARG A 142 -17.01 5.75 14.62
N GLU A 143 -17.34 6.93 14.11
CA GLU A 143 -17.98 7.11 12.80
C GLU A 143 -17.18 6.44 11.67
N LEU A 144 -15.85 6.63 11.66
CA LEU A 144 -14.97 5.99 10.68
C LEU A 144 -14.95 4.47 10.86
N LEU A 145 -14.79 4.00 12.10
CA LEU A 145 -14.72 2.58 12.43
C LEU A 145 -16.02 1.84 12.10
N ASP A 146 -17.18 2.48 12.25
CA ASP A 146 -18.49 1.91 11.89
C ASP A 146 -18.60 1.62 10.38
N ARG A 147 -17.80 2.30 9.55
CA ARG A 147 -17.74 2.12 8.11
C ARG A 147 -16.63 1.17 7.65
N ILE A 148 -15.90 0.53 8.57
CA ILE A 148 -14.84 -0.43 8.26
C ILE A 148 -15.18 -1.82 8.83
N GLU A 149 -14.90 -2.85 8.05
CA GLU A 149 -14.88 -4.26 8.45
C GLU A 149 -13.46 -4.79 8.21
N PHE A 150 -12.71 -5.04 9.28
CA PHE A 150 -11.33 -5.49 9.17
C PHE A 150 -11.25 -6.99 8.90
N HIS A 151 -10.46 -7.36 7.90
CA HIS A 151 -10.04 -8.73 7.61
C HIS A 151 -8.52 -8.77 7.66
N TYR A 152 -7.97 -9.63 8.51
CA TYR A 152 -6.53 -9.66 8.76
C TYR A 152 -5.89 -10.86 8.10
N THR A 153 -4.85 -10.66 7.31
CA THR A 153 -4.05 -11.77 6.80
C THR A 153 -3.33 -12.47 7.95
N PRO A 154 -3.15 -13.81 7.88
CA PRO A 154 -2.41 -14.52 8.90
C PRO A 154 -0.96 -14.04 8.97
N LYS A 155 -0.33 -14.24 10.13
CA LYS A 155 1.12 -14.06 10.25
C LYS A 155 1.82 -14.98 9.25
N HIS A 156 2.87 -14.46 8.61
CA HIS A 156 3.56 -15.12 7.49
C HIS A 156 2.70 -15.33 6.22
N GLY A 157 1.42 -14.93 6.21
CA GLY A 157 0.51 -15.01 5.06
C GLY A 157 0.45 -13.75 4.21
N SER A 158 1.55 -12.99 4.15
CA SER A 158 1.66 -11.71 3.44
C SER A 158 1.23 -11.82 1.97
N TRP A 159 1.55 -12.95 1.34
CA TRP A 159 1.15 -13.30 -0.03
C TRP A 159 -0.36 -13.34 -0.29
N LEU A 160 -1.20 -13.40 0.74
CA LEU A 160 -2.66 -13.28 0.61
C LEU A 160 -3.11 -11.83 0.44
N ASN A 161 -2.32 -10.84 0.87
CA ASN A 161 -2.69 -9.44 0.76
C ASN A 161 -2.44 -8.93 -0.67
N MET A 162 -3.50 -8.68 -1.43
CA MET A 162 -3.36 -8.19 -2.81
C MET A 162 -2.69 -6.82 -2.91
N ALA A 163 -2.65 -6.02 -1.83
CA ALA A 163 -1.90 -4.77 -1.80
C ALA A 163 -0.39 -4.98 -1.96
N GLU A 164 0.18 -6.09 -1.44
CA GLU A 164 1.60 -6.43 -1.64
C GLU A 164 1.92 -6.68 -3.12
N THR A 165 0.99 -7.29 -3.85
CA THR A 165 1.14 -7.52 -5.29
C THR A 165 1.15 -6.19 -6.04
N GLU A 166 0.23 -5.28 -5.72
CA GLU A 166 0.16 -3.96 -6.34
C GLU A 166 1.39 -3.10 -5.99
N ILE A 167 1.90 -3.18 -4.75
CA ILE A 167 3.19 -2.59 -4.36
C ILE A 167 4.34 -3.14 -5.20
N GLY A 168 4.40 -4.47 -5.40
CA GLY A 168 5.41 -5.08 -6.25
C GLY A 168 5.36 -4.59 -7.69
N ILE A 169 4.15 -4.37 -8.22
CA ILE A 169 3.95 -3.81 -9.57
C ILE A 169 4.40 -2.34 -9.61
N MET A 170 3.99 -1.52 -8.64
CA MET A 170 4.43 -0.13 -8.51
C MET A 170 5.95 -0.03 -8.47
N ASN A 171 6.60 -0.84 -7.62
CA ASN A 171 8.04 -0.82 -7.46
C ASN A 171 8.75 -1.13 -8.78
N ARG A 172 8.30 -2.14 -9.53
CA ARG A 172 8.90 -2.50 -10.82
C ARG A 172 8.62 -1.49 -11.94
N GLN A 173 7.41 -0.92 -11.98
CA GLN A 173 6.97 -0.07 -13.09
C GLN A 173 7.35 1.41 -12.91
N CYS A 174 7.46 1.88 -11.67
CA CYS A 174 7.57 3.29 -11.33
C CYS A 174 8.83 3.61 -10.53
N LEU A 175 9.16 2.78 -9.53
CA LEU A 175 10.18 3.11 -8.52
C LEU A 175 11.49 2.32 -8.66
N ASP A 176 11.69 1.56 -9.75
CA ASP A 176 12.90 0.75 -9.99
C ASP A 176 14.09 1.59 -10.47
N ARG A 177 14.36 2.68 -9.76
CA ARG A 177 15.45 3.62 -9.99
C ARG A 177 15.81 4.40 -8.72
N ARG A 178 16.90 5.17 -8.80
CA ARG A 178 17.29 6.12 -7.76
C ARG A 178 16.37 7.34 -7.80
N LEU A 179 15.84 7.69 -6.64
CA LEU A 179 15.04 8.87 -6.39
C LEU A 179 15.54 9.48 -5.09
N ASP A 180 15.74 10.78 -5.07
CA ASP A 180 16.49 11.48 -4.04
C ASP A 180 15.61 12.38 -3.17
N SER A 181 14.30 12.43 -3.43
CA SER A 181 13.36 13.23 -2.66
C SER A 181 11.95 12.61 -2.61
N PRO A 182 11.19 12.83 -1.50
CA PRO A 182 9.80 12.39 -1.40
C PRO A 182 8.88 13.01 -2.46
N GLU A 183 9.14 14.24 -2.89
CA GLU A 183 8.31 14.94 -3.89
C GLU A 183 8.40 14.27 -5.26
N LYS A 184 9.59 13.76 -5.62
CA LYS A 184 9.76 12.95 -6.83
C LYS A 184 9.01 11.64 -6.71
N ILE A 185 9.08 10.96 -5.56
CA ILE A 185 8.28 9.74 -5.31
C ILE A 185 6.80 10.04 -5.52
N ALA A 186 6.27 11.09 -4.89
CA ALA A 186 4.86 11.48 -5.00
C ALA A 186 4.44 11.77 -6.45
N THR A 187 5.27 12.49 -7.20
CA THR A 187 4.99 12.85 -8.60
C THR A 187 4.91 11.59 -9.48
N GLU A 188 5.89 10.70 -9.36
CA GLU A 188 5.98 9.48 -10.17
C GLU A 188 4.88 8.49 -9.82
N VAL A 189 4.61 8.31 -8.53
CA VAL A 189 3.52 7.46 -8.03
C VAL A 189 2.17 7.98 -8.50
N ALA A 190 1.92 9.29 -8.43
CA ALA A 190 0.67 9.87 -8.90
C ALA A 190 0.46 9.67 -10.41
N ALA A 191 1.51 9.83 -11.22
CA ALA A 191 1.44 9.58 -12.66
C ALA A 191 1.13 8.10 -12.95
N TRP A 192 1.82 7.18 -12.28
CA TRP A 192 1.61 5.74 -12.39
C TRP A 192 0.20 5.31 -11.94
N GLU A 193 -0.28 5.84 -10.81
CA GLU A 193 -1.61 5.60 -10.27
C GLU A 193 -2.68 6.01 -11.28
N ASN A 194 -2.59 7.23 -11.82
CA ASN A 194 -3.54 7.76 -12.79
C ASN A 194 -3.59 6.89 -14.05
N GLN A 195 -2.43 6.46 -14.57
CA GLN A 195 -2.38 5.60 -15.75
C GLN A 195 -3.05 4.24 -15.48
N ARG A 196 -2.73 3.57 -14.37
CA ARG A 196 -3.32 2.26 -14.04
C ARG A 196 -4.81 2.33 -13.74
N ASN A 197 -5.26 3.39 -13.06
CA ASN A 197 -6.67 3.67 -12.82
C ASN A 197 -7.44 3.91 -14.13
N ALA A 198 -6.87 4.66 -15.07
CA ALA A 198 -7.49 4.88 -16.38
C ALA A 198 -7.62 3.57 -17.18
N LEU A 199 -6.67 2.65 -17.05
CA LEU A 199 -6.72 1.32 -17.66
C LEU A 199 -7.62 0.33 -16.92
N GLN A 200 -8.13 0.69 -15.73
CA GLN A 200 -8.81 -0.22 -14.81
C GLN A 200 -8.04 -1.53 -14.61
N ALA A 201 -6.71 -1.45 -14.53
CA ALA A 201 -5.85 -2.63 -14.44
C ALA A 201 -6.27 -3.47 -13.22
N ARG A 202 -6.54 -4.76 -13.45
CA ARG A 202 -6.95 -5.70 -12.40
C ARG A 202 -5.76 -6.60 -12.03
N LEU A 203 -5.77 -7.06 -10.79
CA LEU A 203 -4.93 -8.16 -10.35
C LEU A 203 -5.65 -9.45 -10.78
N HIS A 204 -4.98 -10.28 -11.58
CA HIS A 204 -5.50 -11.55 -12.08
C HIS A 204 -4.78 -12.70 -11.39
#